data_AF-A0A4Y9R8G5-F1
#
_entry.id   AF-A0A4Y9R8G5-F1
#
_cell.length_a   1.000
_cell.length_b   1.000
_cell.length_c   1.000
_cell.angle_alpha   90.00
_cell.angle_beta   90.00
_cell.angle_gamma   90.00
#
_symmetry.space_group_name_H-M   'P 1'
#
loop_
_entity.id
_entity.type
_entity.pdbx_description
1 polymer ?
#
loop_
_entity_poly.entity_id
_entity_poly.type
_entity_poly.pdbx_seq_one_letter_code
_entity_poly.pdbx_strand_id
1 'polypeptide(L)'
;MSNLKPGVPQIMTCVSETCGAHAQGHAISPIRERAANATPSKWRDAFVAHVDADGWIAVDLFDTGERLWAWHHDDLTASVSIGQPVALHAVYDVLSVGSARLSVLVTAA
;
A
#
# COMPACT_ATOMS: atom_id res chain seq x y z
N MET A 1 -5.91 -16.87 -11.37
CA MET A 1 -5.62 -15.63 -10.61
C MET A 1 -4.94 -14.69 -11.58
N SER A 2 -5.56 -13.55 -11.90
CA SER A 2 -5.06 -12.65 -12.94
C SER A 2 -3.89 -11.85 -12.37
N ASN A 3 -2.71 -11.93 -12.99
CA ASN A 3 -1.55 -11.12 -12.61
C ASN A 3 -1.64 -9.67 -13.14
N LEU A 4 -2.81 -9.27 -13.64
CA LEU A 4 -2.99 -7.97 -14.25
C LEU A 4 -3.20 -6.91 -13.18
N LYS A 5 -2.47 -5.81 -13.30
CA LYS A 5 -2.69 -4.58 -12.55
C LYS A 5 -4.19 -4.22 -12.60
N PRO A 6 -4.85 -4.00 -11.45
CA PRO A 6 -6.24 -3.54 -11.43
C PRO A 6 -6.38 -2.24 -12.21
N GLY A 7 -7.46 -2.11 -12.98
CA GLY A 7 -7.80 -0.82 -13.59
C GLY A 7 -8.09 0.21 -12.50
N VAL A 8 -7.51 1.41 -12.61
CA VAL A 8 -7.76 2.49 -11.63
C VAL A 8 -9.12 3.12 -11.92
N PRO A 9 -10.13 3.01 -11.05
CA PRO A 9 -11.45 3.56 -11.35
C PRO A 9 -11.46 5.09 -11.35
N GLN A 10 -10.56 5.75 -10.60
CA GLN A 10 -10.32 7.19 -10.59
C GLN A 10 -8.92 7.46 -10.03
N ILE A 11 -7.99 7.97 -10.84
CA ILE A 11 -6.76 8.58 -10.30
C ILE A 11 -7.19 9.98 -9.87
N MET A 12 -7.52 10.18 -8.60
CA MET A 12 -7.75 11.53 -8.08
C MET A 12 -6.40 12.24 -8.02
N THR A 13 -6.08 12.96 -9.10
CA THR A 13 -4.89 13.79 -9.18
C THR A 13 -4.96 14.81 -8.05
N CYS A 14 -4.00 14.75 -7.12
CA CYS A 14 -3.90 15.75 -6.07
C CYS A 14 -3.61 17.11 -6.73
N VAL A 15 -4.42 18.12 -6.44
CA VAL A 15 -4.30 19.47 -7.01
C VAL A 15 -3.26 20.32 -6.24
N SER A 16 -2.58 19.73 -5.25
CA SER A 16 -1.61 20.38 -4.37
C SER A 16 -0.44 19.46 -4.06
N GLU A 17 0.74 20.05 -3.81
CA GLU A 17 1.99 19.34 -3.45
C GLU A 17 1.87 18.54 -2.14
N THR A 18 0.94 18.92 -1.26
CA THR A 18 0.57 18.15 -0.07
C THR A 18 -0.84 17.61 -0.23
N CYS A 19 -1.01 16.30 -0.14
CA CYS A 19 -2.32 15.68 -0.09
C CYS A 19 -3.01 15.98 1.26
N GLY A 20 -4.06 16.80 1.23
CA GLY A 20 -4.90 17.06 2.40
C GLY A 20 -6.00 16.02 2.64
N ALA A 21 -6.15 15.05 1.73
CA ALA A 21 -7.13 13.98 1.86
C ALA A 21 -6.58 12.82 2.70
N HIS A 22 -7.44 12.23 3.52
CA HIS A 22 -7.09 11.08 4.37
C HIS A 22 -7.78 9.78 3.94
N ALA A 23 -8.29 9.74 2.71
CA ALA A 23 -8.79 8.51 2.11
C ALA A 23 -7.66 7.47 1.93
N GLN A 24 -8.03 6.23 1.68
CA GLN A 24 -7.07 5.17 1.35
C GLN A 24 -6.23 5.59 0.13
N GLY A 25 -4.92 5.32 0.16
CA GLY A 25 -3.98 5.73 -0.89
C GLY A 25 -3.45 7.16 -0.77
N HIS A 26 -3.91 7.94 0.22
CA HIS A 26 -3.51 9.33 0.44
C HIS A 26 -2.76 9.52 1.76
N ALA A 27 -2.70 10.75 2.30
CA ALA A 27 -2.02 11.01 3.57
C ALA A 27 -2.63 10.16 4.70
N ILE A 28 -1.79 9.40 5.41
CA ILE A 28 -2.25 8.60 6.54
C ILE A 28 -2.79 9.49 7.66
N SER A 29 -3.98 9.17 8.19
CA SER A 29 -4.50 9.89 9.34
C SER A 29 -3.84 9.38 10.63
N PRO A 30 -3.63 10.25 11.64
CA PRO A 30 -2.99 9.83 12.90
C PRO A 30 -3.73 8.70 13.62
N ILE A 31 -5.05 8.60 13.47
CA ILE A 31 -5.84 7.52 14.08
C ILE A 31 -5.64 6.19 13.33
N ARG A 32 -5.55 6.21 12.00
CA ARG A 32 -5.30 5.01 11.18
C ARG A 32 -3.94 4.41 11.51
N GLU A 33 -2.91 5.25 11.58
CA GLU A 33 -1.55 4.81 11.94
C GLU A 33 -1.50 4.21 13.35
N ARG A 34 -2.07 4.91 14.34
CA ARG A 34 -2.12 4.42 15.72
C ARG A 34 -2.89 3.10 15.84
N ALA A 35 -4.02 2.97 15.15
CA ALA A 35 -4.81 1.75 15.18
C ALA A 35 -4.04 0.56 14.60
N ALA A 36 -3.40 0.73 13.44
CA ALA A 36 -2.57 -0.32 12.83
C ALA A 36 -1.40 -0.75 13.74
N ASN A 37 -0.75 0.21 14.40
CA ASN A 37 0.33 -0.09 15.35
C ASN A 37 -0.18 -0.77 16.64
N ALA A 38 -1.41 -0.50 17.06
CA ALA A 38 -2.04 -1.11 18.24
C ALA A 38 -2.61 -2.52 17.97
N THR A 39 -2.69 -2.96 16.72
CA THR A 39 -3.19 -4.29 16.33
C THR A 39 -2.13 -5.14 15.62
N PRO A 40 -1.03 -5.50 16.31
CA PRO A 40 0.11 -6.19 15.70
C PRO A 40 -0.26 -7.53 15.05
N SER A 41 -1.27 -8.23 15.56
CA SER A 41 -1.71 -9.54 15.03
C SER A 41 -2.41 -9.47 13.66
N LYS A 42 -2.61 -8.27 13.10
CA LYS A 42 -3.27 -8.06 11.81
C LYS A 42 -2.32 -7.67 10.69
N TRP A 43 -1.04 -7.51 10.99
CA TRP A 43 0.00 -7.35 9.97
C TRP A 43 0.26 -8.69 9.29
N ARG A 44 0.41 -8.65 7.97
CA ARG A 44 0.82 -9.80 7.14
C ARG A 44 2.10 -9.44 6.42
N ASP A 45 3.13 -10.24 6.64
CA ASP A 45 4.42 -10.06 5.95
C ASP A 45 4.29 -10.40 4.47
N ALA A 46 5.00 -9.66 3.64
CA ALA A 46 4.98 -9.83 2.19
C ALA A 46 6.29 -9.35 1.55
N PHE A 47 6.47 -9.71 0.28
CA PHE A 47 7.53 -9.19 -0.58
C PHE A 47 6.95 -8.38 -1.72
N VAL A 48 7.58 -7.25 -2.05
CA VAL A 48 7.19 -6.47 -3.22
C VAL A 48 7.47 -7.26 -4.49
N ALA A 49 6.45 -7.46 -5.32
CA ALA A 49 6.56 -8.13 -6.61
C ALA A 49 6.55 -7.17 -7.79
N HIS A 50 5.97 -5.98 -7.62
CA HIS A 50 5.87 -4.95 -8.63
C HIS A 50 5.76 -3.58 -7.97
N VAL A 51 6.29 -2.55 -8.61
CA VAL A 51 6.07 -1.14 -8.27
C VAL A 51 6.13 -0.31 -9.55
N ASP A 52 5.26 0.68 -9.69
CA ASP A 52 5.27 1.61 -10.83
C ASP A 52 5.04 3.07 -10.41
N ALA A 53 5.27 3.97 -11.37
CA ALA A 53 5.14 5.41 -11.19
C ALA A 53 3.68 5.89 -11.05
N ASP A 54 2.70 5.02 -11.34
CA ASP A 54 1.29 5.30 -11.05
C ASP A 54 0.94 4.99 -9.58
N GLY A 55 1.93 4.57 -8.78
CA GLY A 55 1.81 4.32 -7.35
C GLY A 55 1.23 2.95 -7.00
N TRP A 56 1.14 2.04 -7.97
CA TRP A 56 0.73 0.66 -7.69
C TRP A 56 1.90 -0.17 -7.21
N ILE A 57 1.64 -0.97 -6.18
CA ILE A 57 2.56 -1.93 -5.59
C ILE A 57 1.85 -3.27 -5.55
N ALA A 58 2.42 -4.29 -6.21
CA ALA A 58 2.00 -5.66 -5.97
C ALA A 58 2.84 -6.25 -4.83
N VAL A 59 2.20 -6.93 -3.90
CA VAL A 59 2.86 -7.64 -2.80
C VAL A 59 2.46 -9.11 -2.80
N ASP A 60 3.43 -9.99 -2.64
CA ASP A 60 3.21 -11.42 -2.44
C ASP A 60 3.29 -11.73 -0.97
N LEU A 61 2.17 -12.17 -0.42
CA LEU A 61 2.05 -12.51 0.99
C LEU A 61 2.96 -13.70 1.31
N PHE A 62 3.75 -13.56 2.38
CA PHE A 62 4.76 -14.55 2.73
C PHE A 62 4.14 -15.89 3.18
N ASP A 63 3.00 -15.82 3.86
CA ASP A 63 2.31 -16.97 4.43
C ASP A 63 1.56 -17.81 3.38
N THR A 64 0.93 -17.15 2.40
CA THR A 64 0.06 -17.83 1.42
C THR A 64 0.59 -17.82 -0.01
N GLY A 65 1.56 -16.96 -0.33
CA GLY A 65 1.98 -16.67 -1.71
C GLY A 65 0.91 -15.95 -2.53
N GLU A 66 -0.19 -15.51 -1.91
CA GLU A 66 -1.25 -14.74 -2.56
C GLU A 66 -0.74 -13.35 -2.93
N ARG A 67 -1.04 -12.92 -4.16
CA ARG A 67 -0.75 -11.57 -4.62
C ARG A 67 -1.88 -10.61 -4.28
N LEU A 68 -1.54 -9.52 -3.63
CA LEU A 68 -2.42 -8.37 -3.42
C LEU A 68 -1.86 -7.14 -4.11
N TRP A 69 -2.76 -6.22 -4.47
CA TRP A 69 -2.39 -4.91 -5.00
C TRP A 69 -2.70 -3.83 -3.97
N ALA A 70 -1.73 -2.94 -3.80
CA ALA A 70 -1.83 -1.76 -2.97
C ALA A 70 -1.55 -0.53 -3.84
N TRP A 71 -2.35 0.52 -3.68
CA TRP A 71 -2.14 1.79 -4.39
C TRP A 71 -1.88 2.93 -3.42
N HIS A 72 -0.91 3.78 -3.76
CA HIS A 72 -0.67 5.07 -3.13
C HIS A 72 -0.64 6.15 -4.21
N HIS A 73 -1.07 7.37 -3.91
CA HIS A 73 -1.16 8.43 -4.92
C HIS A 73 0.19 8.98 -5.38
N ASP A 74 1.20 8.93 -4.52
CA ASP A 74 2.58 9.31 -4.87
C ASP A 74 3.29 8.21 -5.66
N ASP A 75 4.25 8.62 -6.51
CA ASP A 75 5.24 7.71 -7.09
C ASP A 75 6.21 7.23 -5.99
N LEU A 76 6.18 5.92 -5.71
CA LEU A 76 6.99 5.30 -4.67
C LEU A 76 8.23 4.57 -5.22
N THR A 77 8.48 4.60 -6.52
CA THR A 77 9.57 3.83 -7.18
C THR A 77 10.97 4.17 -6.66
N ALA A 78 11.17 5.35 -6.09
CA ALA A 78 12.44 5.74 -5.45
C ALA A 78 12.62 5.17 -4.02
N SER A 79 11.53 4.76 -3.37
CA SER A 79 11.50 4.35 -1.95
C SER A 79 11.13 2.88 -1.73
N VAL A 80 10.56 2.24 -2.74
CA VAL A 80 10.10 0.86 -2.74
C VAL A 80 10.77 0.12 -3.89
N SER A 81 11.38 -1.03 -3.60
CA SER A 81 12.06 -1.88 -4.59
C SER A 81 11.42 -3.27 -4.69
N ILE A 82 11.45 -3.88 -5.87
CA ILE A 82 11.06 -5.28 -6.04
C ILE A 82 11.93 -6.18 -5.15
N GLY A 83 11.31 -7.15 -4.50
CA GLY A 83 11.92 -8.06 -3.53
C GLY A 83 12.04 -7.47 -2.11
N GLN A 84 11.69 -6.20 -1.91
CA GLN A 84 11.77 -5.57 -0.60
C GLN A 84 10.75 -6.21 0.38
N PRO A 85 11.17 -6.59 1.60
CA PRO A 85 10.26 -7.02 2.64
C PRO A 85 9.38 -5.86 3.10
N VAL A 86 8.07 -6.13 3.18
CA VAL A 86 7.06 -5.18 3.64
C VAL A 86 6.06 -5.92 4.53
N ALA A 87 5.24 -5.16 5.25
CA ALA A 87 4.10 -5.73 5.97
C ALA A 87 2.84 -4.96 5.61
N LEU A 88 1.75 -5.68 5.33
CA LEU A 88 0.45 -5.11 4.99
C LEU A 88 -0.53 -5.27 6.14
N HIS A 89 -1.22 -4.19 6.49
CA HIS A 89 -2.31 -4.19 7.46
C HIS A 89 -3.66 -3.97 6.77
N ALA A 90 -4.25 -5.02 6.21
CA ALA A 90 -5.45 -4.94 5.36
C ALA A 90 -6.72 -4.40 6.06
N VAL A 91 -6.78 -4.39 7.40
CA VAL A 91 -7.93 -3.83 8.13
C VAL A 91 -7.92 -2.29 8.16
N TYR A 92 -6.73 -1.69 8.05
CA TYR A 92 -6.55 -0.23 8.12
C TYR A 92 -5.84 0.32 6.88
N ASP A 93 -5.63 -0.52 5.88
CA ASP A 93 -4.98 -0.21 4.61
C ASP A 93 -3.66 0.54 4.80
N VAL A 94 -2.77 -0.06 5.60
CA VAL A 94 -1.43 0.48 5.85
C VAL A 94 -0.38 -0.48 5.30
N LEU A 95 0.52 0.04 4.47
CA LEU A 95 1.73 -0.66 4.06
C LEU A 95 2.92 -0.13 4.86
N SER A 96 3.62 -1.04 5.54
CA SER A 96 4.87 -0.76 6.22
C SER A 96 6.03 -0.98 5.26
N VAL A 97 6.80 0.07 5.00
CA VAL A 97 8.02 0.04 4.18
C VAL A 97 9.17 0.52 5.06
N GLY A 98 9.91 -0.43 5.65
CA GLY A 98 10.86 -0.11 6.73
C GLY A 98 10.18 0.59 7.89
N SER A 99 10.64 1.80 8.25
CA SER A 99 10.02 2.63 9.28
C SER A 99 8.83 3.46 8.80
N ALA A 100 8.60 3.56 7.49
CA ALA A 100 7.51 4.34 6.93
C ALA A 100 6.16 3.60 7.07
N ARG A 101 5.08 4.37 7.20
CA ARG A 101 3.69 3.90 7.19
C ARG A 101 2.94 4.63 6.10
N LEU A 102 2.59 3.90 5.05
CA LEU A 102 1.91 4.44 3.88
C LEU A 102 0.44 4.03 3.95
N SER A 103 -0.48 4.98 3.80
CA SER A 103 -1.89 4.60 3.62
C SER A 103 -2.09 4.17 2.18
N VAL A 104 -2.54 2.95 1.99
CA VAL A 104 -2.78 2.38 0.66
C VAL A 104 -4.27 2.16 0.43
N LEU A 105 -4.66 1.92 -0.82
CA LEU A 105 -5.92 1.27 -1.18
C LEU A 105 -5.59 -0.18 -1.52
N VAL A 106 -6.12 -1.13 -0.76
CA VAL A 106 -5.88 -2.56 -0.98
C VAL A 106 -6.98 -3.15 -1.86
N THR A 107 -6.58 -3.92 -2.86
CA THR A 107 -7.49 -4.74 -3.65
C THR A 107 -6.90 -6.13 -3.85
N ALA A 108 -7.79 -7.13 -3.90
CA ALA A 108 -7.44 -8.44 -4.39
C ALA A 108 -7.08 -8.37 -5.89
N ALA A 109 -6.25 -9.32 -6.33
CA ALA A 109 -5.87 -9.52 -7.73
C ALA A 109 -6.98 -10.22 -8.54
#